data_AF-A0A7C4AMD2-F1
#
_entry.id   AF-A0A7C4AMD2-F1
#
_cell.length_a   1.000
_cell.length_b   1.000
_cell.length_c   1.000
_cell.angle_alpha   90.00
_cell.angle_beta   90.00
_cell.angle_gamma   90.00
#
_symmetry.space_group_name_H-M   'P 1'
#
loop_
_entity.id
_entity.type
_entity.pdbx_description
1 polymer ?
#
loop_
_entity_poly.entity_id
_entity_poly.type
_entity_poly.pdbx_seq_one_letter_code
_entity_poly.pdbx_strand_id
1 'polypeptide(L)'
;MPRGDQLIRQWRIIRLLACCRYGKTAAEIAYAVEAHVRTVYRDLEVIQGAGFPLYTVKINGKSFWRFIQKEEVVTRLETTMNCYLQENATSYCINS
;
A
#
# COMPACT_ATOMS: atom_id res chain seq x y z
N MET A 1 7.20 0.14 -16.50
CA MET A 1 7.68 0.16 -15.10
C MET A 1 8.36 -1.17 -14.81
N PRO A 2 9.62 -1.16 -14.32
CA PRO A 2 10.25 -2.33 -13.72
C PRO A 2 9.34 -2.93 -12.64
N ARG A 3 9.35 -4.26 -12.49
CA ARG A 3 8.48 -4.97 -11.52
C ARG A 3 8.73 -4.52 -10.07
N GLY A 4 9.96 -4.15 -9.73
CA GLY A 4 10.33 -3.66 -8.39
C GLY A 4 9.63 -2.35 -7.99
N ASP A 5 9.55 -1.37 -8.90
CA ASP A 5 8.94 -0.07 -8.62
C ASP A 5 7.44 -0.17 -8.33
N GLN A 6 6.78 -1.16 -8.93
CA GLN A 6 5.37 -1.44 -8.69
C GLN A 6 5.13 -1.93 -7.26
N LEU A 7 5.92 -2.90 -6.78
CA LEU A 7 5.80 -3.43 -5.43
C LEU A 7 6.08 -2.34 -4.38
N ILE A 8 7.12 -1.53 -4.59
CA ILE A 8 7.47 -0.42 -3.69
C ILE A 8 6.29 0.56 -3.57
N ARG A 9 5.66 0.91 -4.69
CA ARG A 9 4.52 1.83 -4.69
C ARG A 9 3.30 1.23 -4.00
N GLN A 10 2.97 -0.03 -4.28
CA GLN A 10 1.87 -0.73 -3.62
C GLN A 10 2.09 -0.78 -2.10
N TRP A 11 3.31 -1.05 -1.66
CA TRP A 11 3.65 -1.03 -0.24
C TRP A 11 3.50 0.36 0.38
N ARG A 12 3.93 1.41 -0.32
CA ARG A 12 3.71 2.80 0.13
C ARG A 12 2.21 3.11 0.30
N ILE A 13 1.36 2.67 -0.62
CA ILE A 13 -0.10 2.83 -0.51
C ILE A 13 -0.64 2.11 0.72
N ILE A 14 -0.22 0.87 0.96
CA ILE A 14 -0.65 0.09 2.13
C ILE A 14 -0.26 0.81 3.42
N ARG A 15 1.00 1.23 3.56
CA ARG A 15 1.45 1.98 4.76
C ARG A 15 0.69 3.28 4.96
N LEU A 16 0.47 4.03 3.87
CA LEU A 16 -0.28 5.29 3.92
C LEU A 16 -1.70 5.07 4.47
N LEU A 17 -2.40 4.03 3.98
CA LEU A 17 -3.76 3.71 4.41
C LEU A 17 -3.82 3.10 5.81
N ALA A 18 -2.79 2.33 6.22
CA ALA A 18 -2.67 1.78 7.56
C ALA A 18 -2.61 2.90 8.62
N CYS A 19 -1.81 3.94 8.37
CA CYS A 19 -1.68 5.09 9.26
C CYS A 19 -2.93 6.00 9.30
N CYS A 20 -3.80 5.96 8.29
CA CYS A 20 -4.95 6.88 8.18
C CYS A 20 -6.21 6.36 8.85
N ARG A 21 -6.79 7.08 9.83
CA ARG A 21 -8.01 6.65 10.54
C ARG A 21 -9.28 6.66 9.67
N TYR A 22 -9.39 7.62 8.76
CA TYR A 22 -10.60 7.84 7.95
C TYR A 22 -10.47 7.38 6.50
N GLY A 23 -9.30 6.90 6.09
CA GLY A 23 -8.98 6.62 4.69
C GLY A 23 -8.51 7.86 3.92
N LYS A 24 -8.27 7.67 2.62
CA LYS A 24 -7.87 8.73 1.69
C LYS A 24 -8.54 8.52 0.33
N THR A 25 -8.81 9.62 -0.37
CA THR A 25 -9.27 9.57 -1.76
C THR A 25 -8.15 9.09 -2.70
N ALA A 26 -8.52 8.55 -3.86
CA ALA A 26 -7.53 8.12 -4.85
C ALA A 26 -6.60 9.27 -5.31
N ALA A 27 -7.11 10.51 -5.33
CA ALA A 27 -6.32 11.69 -5.65
C ALA A 27 -5.28 12.02 -4.57
N GLU A 28 -5.65 11.93 -3.28
CA GLU A 28 -4.72 12.14 -2.17
C GLU A 28 -3.65 11.04 -2.11
N ILE A 29 -4.03 9.79 -2.41
CA ILE A 29 -3.08 8.68 -2.49
C ILE A 29 -2.10 8.92 -3.65
N ALA A 30 -2.61 9.29 -4.82
CA ALA A 30 -1.81 9.60 -6.00
C ALA A 30 -0.78 10.70 -5.75
N TYR A 31 -1.20 11.78 -5.06
CA TYR A 31 -0.29 12.83 -4.63
C TYR A 31 0.79 12.30 -3.68
N ALA A 32 0.42 11.50 -2.68
CA ALA A 32 1.34 10.99 -1.66
C ALA A 32 2.36 9.96 -2.19
N VAL A 33 2.01 9.20 -3.24
CA VAL A 33 2.92 8.22 -3.85
C VAL A 33 3.53 8.68 -5.18
N GLU A 34 3.33 9.95 -5.54
CA GLU A 34 3.84 10.59 -6.76
C GLU A 34 3.51 9.78 -8.03
N ALA A 35 2.26 9.34 -8.14
CA ALA A 35 1.79 8.52 -9.25
C ALA A 35 0.49 9.04 -9.85
N HIS A 36 0.19 8.62 -11.08
CA HIS A 36 -1.07 8.96 -11.70
C HIS A 36 -2.25 8.24 -11.03
N VAL A 37 -3.40 8.92 -10.93
CA VAL A 37 -4.62 8.38 -10.28
C VAL A 37 -5.05 7.03 -10.88
N ARG A 38 -4.94 6.87 -12.21
CA ARG A 38 -5.23 5.59 -12.89
C ARG A 38 -4.33 4.45 -12.43
N THR A 39 -3.06 4.73 -12.14
CA THR A 39 -2.10 3.74 -11.63
C THR A 39 -2.47 3.36 -10.20
N VAL A 40 -2.86 4.34 -9.38
CA VAL A 40 -3.32 4.10 -8.01
C VAL A 40 -4.56 3.22 -7.99
N TYR A 41 -5.57 3.46 -8.84
CA TYR A 41 -6.74 2.57 -8.92
C TYR A 41 -6.34 1.13 -9.25
N ARG A 42 -5.45 0.93 -10.23
CA ARG A 42 -4.94 -0.39 -10.57
C ARG A 42 -4.20 -1.05 -9.40
N ASP A 43 -3.38 -0.29 -8.68
CA ASP A 43 -2.66 -0.80 -7.51
C ASP A 43 -3.61 -1.14 -6.36
N LEU A 44 -4.65 -0.33 -6.12
CA LEU A 44 -5.69 -0.59 -5.12
C LEU A 44 -6.50 -1.86 -5.46
N GLU A 45 -6.84 -2.06 -6.73
CA GLU A 45 -7.49 -3.29 -7.22
C GLU A 45 -6.61 -4.52 -7.01
N VAL A 46 -5.31 -4.42 -7.29
CA VAL A 46 -4.35 -5.52 -7.05
C VAL A 46 -4.24 -5.82 -5.56
N ILE A 47 -4.15 -4.78 -4.72
CA ILE A 47 -4.09 -4.94 -3.25
C ILE A 47 -5.38 -5.60 -2.74
N GLN A 48 -6.54 -5.19 -3.24
CA GLN A 48 -7.81 -5.82 -2.88
C GLN A 48 -7.88 -7.28 -3.36
N GLY A 49 -7.46 -7.56 -4.59
CA GLY A 49 -7.40 -8.91 -5.16
C GLY A 49 -6.41 -9.83 -4.47
N ALA A 50 -5.37 -9.29 -3.84
CA ALA A 50 -4.42 -10.04 -3.00
C ALA A 50 -5.01 -10.42 -1.63
N GLY A 51 -6.25 -10.03 -1.32
CA GLY A 51 -6.94 -10.41 -0.09
C GLY A 51 -6.78 -9.44 1.07
N PHE A 52 -6.21 -8.24 0.84
CA PHE A 52 -6.19 -7.21 1.86
C PHE A 52 -7.61 -6.65 2.07
N PRO A 53 -8.05 -6.40 3.33
CA PRO A 53 -9.41 -5.91 3.63
C PRO A 53 -9.53 -4.40 3.35
N LEU A 54 -9.31 -4.03 2.09
CA LEU A 54 -9.34 -2.68 1.56
C LEU A 54 -10.70 -2.41 0.91
N TYR A 55 -11.35 -1.31 1.33
CA TYR A 55 -12.70 -0.98 0.89
C TYR A 55 -12.81 0.50 0.51
N THR A 56 -13.76 0.77 -0.40
CA THR A 56 -14.15 2.12 -0.78
C THR A 56 -15.41 2.53 -0.03
N VAL A 57 -15.37 3.69 0.62
CA VAL A 57 -16.51 4.33 1.29
C VAL A 57 -16.81 5.64 0.56
N LYS A 58 -18.07 5.85 0.19
CA LYS A 58 -18.50 7.12 -0.41
C LYS A 58 -18.98 8.06 0.68
N ILE A 59 -18.35 9.23 0.80
CA ILE A 59 -18.71 10.29 1.74
C ILE A 59 -18.86 11.58 0.93
N ASN A 60 -20.05 12.19 0.96
CA ASN A 60 -20.34 13.44 0.24
C ASN A 60 -19.96 13.39 -1.26
N GLY A 61 -20.28 12.28 -1.94
CA GLY A 61 -19.98 12.08 -3.36
C GLY A 61 -18.51 11.76 -3.67
N LYS A 62 -17.61 11.74 -2.68
CA LYS A 62 -16.19 11.38 -2.85
C LYS A 62 -15.93 9.96 -2.36
N SER A 63 -15.15 9.21 -3.13
CA SER A 63 -14.72 7.85 -2.79
C SER A 63 -13.44 7.86 -1.95
N PHE A 64 -13.51 7.34 -0.72
CA PHE A 64 -12.40 7.18 0.20
C PHE A 64 -12.02 5.71 0.33
N TRP A 65 -10.73 5.42 0.23
CA TRP A 65 -10.17 4.08 0.41
C TRP A 65 -9.65 3.91 1.83
N ARG A 66 -10.03 2.82 2.50
CA ARG A 66 -9.59 2.50 3.87
C ARG A 66 -9.60 1.01 4.17
N PHE A 67 -8.84 0.62 5.19
CA PHE A 67 -8.99 -0.69 5.83
C PHE A 67 -10.18 -0.70 6.81
N ILE A 68 -10.93 -1.81 6.84
CA ILE A 68 -12.10 -1.98 7.74
C ILE A 68 -11.66 -2.37 9.16
N GLN A 69 -10.68 -3.26 9.31
CA GLN A 69 -10.15 -3.70 10.59
C GLN A 69 -8.66 -3.39 10.63
N LYS A 70 -8.26 -2.41 11.45
CA LYS A 70 -6.86 -1.96 11.51
C LYS A 70 -6.02 -2.88 12.38
N GLU A 71 -6.65 -3.47 13.39
CA GLU A 71 -5.99 -4.09 14.53
C GLU A 71 -5.36 -5.46 14.22
N GLU A 72 -5.87 -6.19 13.22
CA GLU A 72 -5.30 -7.50 12.81
C GLU A 72 -4.34 -7.41 11.61
N VAL A 73 -4.52 -6.41 10.74
CA VAL A 73 -3.80 -6.33 9.44
C VAL A 73 -2.39 -5.80 9.62
N VAL A 74 -2.18 -4.82 10.50
CA VAL A 74 -0.85 -4.21 10.69
C VAL A 74 0.09 -5.14 11.45
N THR A 75 -0.40 -5.82 12.49
CA THR A 75 0.40 -6.67 13.37
C THR A 75 0.93 -7.94 12.68
N ARG A 76 0.27 -8.43 11.62
CA ARG A 76 0.67 -9.66 10.91
C ARG A 76 1.53 -9.38 9.65
N LEU A 77 1.44 -8.19 9.07
CA LEU A 77 2.18 -7.81 7.86
C LEU A 77 3.63 -7.38 8.14
N GLU A 78 3.93 -6.84 9.33
CA GLU A 78 5.30 -6.49 9.70
C GLU A 78 6.19 -7.73 9.86
N THR A 79 5.66 -8.85 10.37
CA THR A 79 6.43 -10.10 10.52
C THR A 79 6.73 -10.75 9.17
N THR A 80 5.75 -10.78 8.26
CA THR A 80 5.88 -11.51 6.97
C THR A 80 6.75 -10.74 5.97
N MET A 81 6.73 -9.40 6.01
CA MET A 81 7.53 -8.58 5.10
C MET A 81 8.88 -8.12 5.65
N ASN A 82 9.11 -8.13 6.97
CA ASN A 82 10.47 -7.99 7.50
C ASN A 82 11.35 -9.16 7.08
N CYS A 83 10.83 -10.39 7.02
CA CYS A 83 11.58 -11.52 6.46
C CYS A 83 11.92 -11.32 4.97
N TYR A 84 10.97 -10.85 4.16
CA TYR A 84 11.18 -10.65 2.71
C TYR A 84 12.09 -9.45 2.37
N LEU A 85 12.12 -8.42 3.21
CA LEU A 85 13.00 -7.26 3.05
C LEU A 85 14.40 -7.46 3.65
N GLN A 86 14.57 -8.34 4.66
CA GLN A 86 15.89 -8.70 5.19
C GLN A 86 16.71 -9.54 4.19
N GLU A 87 16.08 -10.43 3.43
CA GLU A 87 16.80 -11.25 2.42
C GLU A 87 17.36 -10.42 1.25
N ASN A 88 16.72 -9.29 0.91
CA ASN A 88 17.15 -8.41 -0.17
C ASN A 88 18.07 -7.25 0.27
N ALA A 89 18.26 -7.06 1.58
CA ALA A 89 19.16 -6.04 2.13
C ALA A 89 20.62 -6.54 2.26
N THR A 90 20.86 -7.84 2.24
CA THR A 90 22.21 -8.43 2.38
C THR A 90 23.03 -8.50 1.08
N SER A 91 22.52 -7.99 -0.05
CA SER A 91 23.30 -7.98 -1.31
C SER A 91 24.02 -6.65 -1.60
N TYR A 92 23.83 -5.60 -0.80
CA TYR A 92 24.53 -4.30 -0.97
C TYR A 92 25.63 -4.03 0.08
N CYS A 93 25.90 -4.97 0.98
CA CYS A 93 26.96 -4.87 1.98
C CYS A 93 27.93 -6.07 1.92
N ILE A 94 28.41 -6.44 0.71
CA ILE A 94 29.58 -7.33 0.54
C ILE A 94 30.49 -6.84 -0.60
N ASN A 95 30.49 -5.53 -0.91
CA ASN A 95 31.44 -4.93 -1.87
C ASN A 95 31.92 -3.55 -1.37
N SER A 96 32.47 -3.50 -0.16
CA SER A 96 33.36 -2.42 0.29
C SER A 96 34.53 -3.03 1.03
#